data_AF-A0A6L8U973-F1
#
_entry.id   AF-A0A6L8U973-F1
#
_cell.length_a   1.000
_cell.length_b   1.000
_cell.length_c   1.000
_cell.angle_alpha   90.00
_cell.angle_beta   90.00
_cell.angle_gamma   90.00
#
_symmetry.space_group_name_H-M   'P 1'
#
loop_
_entity.id
_entity.type
_entity.pdbx_description
1 polymer ?
#
loop_
_entity_poly.entity_id
_entity_poly.type
_entity_poly.pdbx_seq_one_letter_code
_entity_poly.pdbx_strand_id
1 'polypeptide(L)'
;MKATSGWNDDGNGTDDYGFSALPGGDRYYDGGLFNNMGDYGGWWSSTEYDDAYAWYRIMSDYYGNVYRDYYYKRHGFSVRCVRD
;
A
#
# COMPACT_ATOMS: atom_id res chain seq x y z
N MET A 1 -4.25 -8.88 -8.92
CA MET A 1 -3.58 -7.62 -8.51
C MET A 1 -2.63 -7.83 -7.34
N LYS A 2 -3.07 -8.47 -6.24
CA LYS A 2 -2.14 -8.90 -5.18
C LYS A 2 -1.08 -9.82 -5.76
N ALA A 3 0.15 -9.69 -5.25
CA ALA A 3 1.25 -10.57 -5.58
C ALA A 3 0.92 -12.03 -5.24
N THR A 4 1.62 -12.95 -5.91
CA THR A 4 1.44 -14.40 -5.76
C THR A 4 2.09 -14.97 -4.51
N SER A 5 2.86 -14.16 -3.78
CA SER A 5 3.50 -14.51 -2.51
C SER A 5 3.70 -13.28 -1.62
N GLY A 6 3.95 -13.54 -0.33
CA GLY A 6 4.32 -12.54 0.67
C GLY A 6 3.17 -12.07 1.56
N TRP A 7 1.91 -12.29 1.18
CA TRP A 7 0.76 -11.96 2.03
C TRP A 7 0.57 -13.03 3.10
N ASN A 8 0.28 -12.59 4.32
CA ASN A 8 -0.10 -13.45 5.44
C ASN A 8 -1.51 -14.04 5.23
N ASP A 9 -1.92 -14.95 6.11
CA ASP A 9 -3.28 -15.52 6.17
C ASP A 9 -3.84 -16.05 4.85
N ASP A 10 -2.98 -16.71 4.05
CA ASP A 10 -3.30 -17.19 2.70
C ASP A 10 -3.86 -16.09 1.76
N GLY A 11 -3.56 -14.83 2.06
CA GLY A 11 -4.04 -13.64 1.37
C GLY A 11 -3.38 -13.37 0.02
N ASN A 12 -2.59 -14.30 -0.51
CA ASN A 12 -1.93 -14.15 -1.80
C ASN A 12 -2.95 -14.09 -2.94
N GLY A 13 -2.63 -13.33 -3.98
CA GLY A 13 -3.47 -13.21 -5.18
C GLY A 13 -2.91 -13.96 -6.38
N THR A 14 -3.64 -13.88 -7.49
CA THR A 14 -3.24 -14.45 -8.78
C THR A 14 -2.41 -13.51 -9.64
N ASP A 15 -2.29 -12.23 -9.24
CA ASP A 15 -1.67 -11.15 -10.02
C ASP A 15 -2.07 -11.09 -11.53
N ASP A 16 -3.32 -11.36 -11.86
CA ASP A 16 -3.80 -11.47 -13.26
C ASP A 16 -3.50 -10.27 -14.18
N TYR A 17 -3.23 -9.10 -13.59
CA TYR A 17 -2.99 -7.84 -14.30
C TYR A 17 -1.53 -7.36 -14.21
N GLY A 18 -0.62 -8.14 -13.61
CA GLY A 18 0.81 -7.84 -13.52
C GLY A 18 1.16 -6.62 -12.66
N PHE A 19 0.32 -6.27 -11.68
CA PHE A 19 0.58 -5.14 -10.79
C PHE A 19 1.57 -5.52 -9.68
N SER A 20 1.61 -6.79 -9.29
CA SER A 20 2.43 -7.32 -8.21
C SER A 20 2.31 -6.46 -6.94
N ALA A 21 1.08 -6.33 -6.41
CA ALA A 21 0.86 -5.66 -5.12
C ALA A 21 1.49 -6.48 -3.99
N LEU A 22 2.68 -6.04 -3.55
CA LEU A 22 3.40 -6.62 -2.43
C LEU A 22 2.89 -6.05 -1.10
N PRO A 23 2.80 -6.87 -0.04
CA PRO A 23 2.46 -6.43 1.30
C PRO A 23 3.70 -5.92 2.02
N GLY A 24 4.22 -4.81 1.50
CA GLY A 24 5.44 -4.20 2.03
C GLY A 24 5.30 -3.66 3.44
N GLY A 25 4.08 -3.54 3.98
CA GLY A 25 3.81 -2.80 5.20
C GLY A 25 3.95 -1.29 5.00
N ASP A 26 4.17 -0.58 6.09
CA ASP A 26 4.25 0.86 6.11
C ASP A 26 5.13 1.37 7.24
N ARG A 27 5.57 2.64 7.10
CA ARG A 27 6.29 3.35 8.16
C ARG A 27 5.37 4.38 8.79
N TYR A 28 5.12 4.24 10.09
CA TYR A 28 4.35 5.20 10.84
C TYR A 28 4.99 6.59 10.81
N TYR A 29 4.14 7.62 10.64
CA TYR A 29 4.59 9.00 10.41
C TYR A 29 5.31 9.59 11.62
N ASP A 30 4.93 9.17 12.83
CA ASP A 30 5.52 9.58 14.09
C ASP A 30 6.52 8.52 14.58
N GLY A 31 7.71 8.94 14.97
CA GLY A 31 8.79 8.04 15.42
C GLY A 31 9.41 7.13 14.35
N GLY A 32 8.75 6.89 13.20
CA GLY A 32 9.32 6.16 12.09
C GLY A 32 9.37 4.64 12.23
N LEU A 33 8.59 4.08 13.15
CA LEU A 33 8.46 2.63 13.29
C LEU A 33 7.89 2.01 12.01
N PHE A 34 8.44 0.88 11.60
CA PHE A 34 7.92 0.09 10.49
C PHE A 34 7.07 -1.08 11.00
N ASN A 35 5.91 -1.30 10.39
CA ASN A 35 4.92 -2.28 10.82
C ASN A 35 4.20 -2.89 9.61
N ASN A 36 3.27 -3.82 9.87
CA ASN A 36 2.29 -4.32 8.91
C ASN A 36 2.86 -5.09 7.71
N MET A 37 4.13 -5.51 7.78
CA MET A 37 4.75 -6.32 6.73
C MET A 37 4.03 -7.66 6.63
N GLY A 38 3.61 -8.03 5.41
CA GLY A 38 2.79 -9.23 5.16
C GLY A 38 1.29 -9.00 5.29
N ASP A 39 0.86 -8.03 6.10
CA ASP A 39 -0.55 -7.75 6.38
C ASP A 39 -1.13 -6.68 5.44
N TYR A 40 -0.34 -5.64 5.14
CA TYR A 40 -0.78 -4.51 4.32
C TYR A 40 0.19 -4.17 3.19
N GLY A 41 -0.37 -3.75 2.07
CA GLY A 41 0.36 -3.13 0.96
C GLY A 41 -0.24 -1.76 0.67
N GLY A 42 0.53 -0.69 0.90
CA GLY A 42 0.10 0.69 0.68
C GLY A 42 0.93 1.40 -0.39
N TRP A 43 0.28 2.19 -1.25
CA TRP A 43 0.92 2.99 -2.29
C TRP A 43 0.42 4.44 -2.29
N TRP A 44 1.35 5.38 -2.36
CA TRP A 44 1.00 6.78 -2.58
C TRP A 44 0.41 7.01 -3.98
N SER A 45 -0.57 7.91 -4.06
CA SER A 45 -1.00 8.55 -5.30
C SER A 45 -0.18 9.82 -5.54
N SER A 46 -0.08 10.28 -6.79
CA SER A 46 0.44 11.60 -7.12
C SER A 46 -0.53 12.74 -6.79
N THR A 47 -1.76 12.41 -6.38
CA THR A 47 -2.80 13.38 -6.02
C THR A 47 -2.63 13.87 -4.59
N GLU A 48 -2.48 15.18 -4.45
CA GLU A 48 -2.51 15.87 -3.15
C GLU A 48 -3.93 15.97 -2.60
N TYR A 49 -4.06 15.98 -1.26
CA TYR A 49 -5.30 16.38 -0.59
C TYR A 49 -5.19 17.82 -0.09
N ASP A 50 -4.13 18.12 0.67
CA ASP A 50 -3.75 19.46 1.13
C ASP A 50 -2.24 19.52 1.46
N ASP A 51 -1.79 20.58 2.13
CA ASP A 51 -0.38 20.77 2.54
C ASP A 51 0.19 19.60 3.37
N ALA A 52 -0.63 18.97 4.22
CA ALA A 52 -0.22 17.94 5.17
C ALA A 52 -0.53 16.51 4.71
N TYR A 53 -1.53 16.31 3.84
CA TYR A 53 -2.07 15.00 3.47
C TYR A 53 -1.99 14.75 1.94
N ALA A 54 -1.81 13.47 1.58
CA ALA A 54 -1.88 13.00 0.20
C ALA A 54 -2.78 11.77 0.10
N TRP A 55 -3.31 11.50 -1.09
CA TRP A 55 -4.12 10.31 -1.33
C TRP A 55 -3.22 9.06 -1.43
N TYR A 56 -3.68 7.94 -0.87
CA TYR A 56 -3.04 6.63 -1.00
C TYR A 56 -4.06 5.55 -1.36
N ARG A 57 -3.55 4.40 -1.79
CA ARG A 57 -4.32 3.16 -1.95
C ARG A 57 -3.74 2.09 -1.05
N ILE A 58 -4.60 1.25 -0.46
CA ILE A 58 -4.18 0.18 0.44
C ILE A 58 -4.95 -1.11 0.18
N MET A 59 -4.27 -2.23 0.37
CA MET A 59 -4.83 -3.58 0.36
C MET A 59 -4.42 -4.29 1.65
N SER A 60 -5.24 -5.25 2.08
CA SER A 60 -4.97 -6.14 3.20
C SER A 60 -4.89 -7.59 2.73
N ASP A 61 -4.17 -8.41 3.49
CA ASP A 61 -4.17 -9.87 3.43
C ASP A 61 -5.59 -10.45 3.45
N TYR A 62 -6.43 -9.97 4.37
CA TYR A 62 -7.76 -10.51 4.65
C TYR A 62 -8.81 -10.09 3.62
N TYR A 63 -8.73 -8.88 3.08
CA TYR A 63 -9.73 -8.35 2.14
C TYR A 63 -9.23 -8.34 0.69
N GLY A 64 -10.11 -8.65 -0.26
CA GLY A 64 -9.81 -8.60 -1.70
C GLY A 64 -9.90 -7.20 -2.31
N ASN A 65 -10.49 -6.24 -1.60
CA ASN A 65 -10.74 -4.89 -2.10
C ASN A 65 -9.52 -3.99 -2.00
N VAL A 66 -9.45 -3.00 -2.89
CA VAL A 66 -8.53 -1.86 -2.77
C VAL A 66 -9.27 -0.70 -2.14
N TYR A 67 -8.75 -0.19 -1.03
CA TYR A 67 -9.26 1.01 -0.40
C TYR A 67 -8.47 2.24 -0.83
N ARG A 68 -9.12 3.40 -0.81
CA ARG A 68 -8.51 4.70 -1.08
C ARG A 68 -8.89 5.65 0.04
N ASP A 69 -7.89 6.34 0.57
CA ASP A 69 -8.05 7.37 1.60
C ASP A 69 -6.90 8.39 1.50
N TYR A 70 -6.85 9.39 2.38
CA TYR A 70 -5.73 10.32 2.50
C TYR A 70 -5.03 10.17 3.85
N TYR A 71 -3.72 10.39 3.87
CA TYR A 71 -2.92 10.28 5.08
C TYR A 71 -1.76 11.28 5.07
N TYR A 72 -1.14 11.51 6.23
CA TYR A 72 0.00 12.41 6.37
C TYR A 72 1.09 12.08 5.35
N LYS A 73 1.55 13.08 4.59
CA LYS A 73 2.65 12.94 3.62
C LYS A 73 3.95 12.41 4.26
N ARG A 74 4.09 12.55 5.58
CA ARG A 74 5.20 12.02 6.38
C ARG A 74 5.12 10.51 6.65
N HIS A 75 4.03 9.84 6.31
CA HIS A 75 3.91 8.39 6.42
C HIS A 75 4.68 7.69 5.29
N GLY A 76 5.24 6.52 5.56
CA GLY A 76 5.93 5.74 4.54
C GLY A 76 4.99 4.73 3.91
N PHE A 77 4.51 5.02 2.70
CA PHE A 77 3.91 4.03 1.79
C PHE A 77 4.84 3.81 0.60
N SER A 78 4.65 2.69 -0.11
CA SER A 78 5.42 2.40 -1.31
C SER A 78 5.13 3.41 -2.42
N VAL A 79 6.12 3.69 -3.26
CA VAL A 79 5.96 4.50 -4.47
C VAL A 79 6.24 3.63 -5.69
N ARG A 80 5.51 3.86 -6.78
CA ARG A 80 5.79 3.26 -8.07
C ARG A 80 5.72 4.32 -9.15
N CYS A 81 6.72 4.34 -10.02
CA CYS A 81 6.70 5.20 -11.20
C CYS A 81 5.78 4.57 -12.24
N VAL A 82 4.83 5.34 -12.75
CA VAL A 82 4.00 4.97 -13.89
C VAL A 82 4.58 5.69 -15.11
N ARG A 83 4.68 4.99 -16.23
CA ARG A 83 5.08 5.57 -17.51
C ARG A 83 3.82 5.76 -18.36
N ASP A 84 3.69 6.94 -18.95
CA ASP A 84 2.70 7.23 -19.99
C ASP A 84 3.18 6.76 -21.38
#